data_AF-A0AAD7XGK6-F1
#
_entry.id   AF-A0AAD7XGK6-F1
#
_cell.length_a   1.000
_cell.length_b   1.000
_cell.length_c   1.000
_cell.angle_alpha   90.00
_cell.angle_beta   90.00
_cell.angle_gamma   90.00
#
_symmetry.space_group_name_H-M   'P 1'
#
loop_
_entity.id
_entity.type
_entity.pdbx_description
1 polymer ?
#
loop_
_entity_poly.entity_id
_entity_poly.type
_entity_poly.pdbx_seq_one_letter_code
_entity_poly.pdbx_strand_id
1 'polypeptide(L)'
;MLRLVSLCRLVGAMFLVLEDKSECFNVEQPVETRMKVRYEIPSLEKLTPSETKNGVKVALTDRRSETVFFSKTIADHAGELELVTQAASPHQLCFKATRGPLRFDIDIDVGFPDKYYDDLVADHKMDKLQIEVVKLNDELAEILSEADYMKDKEVKFHKKSERVNLAAIWWPVLQLAILVVTALFGVKNLKHFFSAKSLY
;
A
#
# COMPACT_ATOMS: atom_id res chain seq x y z
N MET A 1 2.15 -42.15 1.03
CA MET A 1 2.11 -41.34 -0.21
C MET A 1 2.13 -39.87 0.18
N LEU A 2 3.28 -39.20 0.08
CA LEU A 2 3.40 -37.75 0.30
C LEU A 2 2.82 -37.00 -0.90
N ARG A 3 1.90 -36.05 -0.67
CA ARG A 3 1.51 -35.07 -1.69
C ARG A 3 2.38 -33.82 -1.53
N LEU A 4 3.36 -33.68 -2.41
CA LEU A 4 4.09 -32.44 -2.66
C LEU A 4 3.14 -31.49 -3.41
N VAL A 5 2.61 -30.50 -2.71
CA VAL A 5 1.92 -29.36 -3.34
C VAL A 5 3.01 -28.39 -3.77
N SER A 6 3.32 -28.41 -5.07
CA SER A 6 4.16 -27.39 -5.71
C SER A 6 3.36 -26.08 -5.76
N LEU A 7 3.71 -25.13 -4.90
CA LEU A 7 3.26 -23.75 -4.98
C LEU A 7 4.02 -23.08 -6.13
N CYS A 8 3.49 -23.22 -7.35
CA CYS A 8 3.92 -22.40 -8.47
C CYS A 8 3.55 -20.95 -8.14
N ARG A 9 4.56 -20.09 -7.87
CA ARG A 9 4.34 -18.65 -7.76
C ARG A 9 4.03 -18.12 -9.16
N LEU A 10 2.75 -18.00 -9.50
CA LEU A 10 2.29 -17.12 -10.57
C LEU A 10 2.57 -15.69 -10.13
N VAL A 11 3.72 -15.15 -10.55
CA VAL A 11 3.94 -13.70 -10.55
C VAL A 11 3.03 -13.17 -11.65
N GLY A 12 1.86 -12.67 -11.27
CA GLY A 12 0.96 -11.99 -12.19
C GLY A 12 1.45 -10.58 -12.44
N ALA A 13 1.64 -10.21 -13.70
CA ALA A 13 1.74 -8.81 -14.09
C ALA A 13 0.39 -8.10 -13.78
N MET A 14 0.45 -6.90 -13.21
CA MET A 14 -0.76 -6.13 -12.91
C MET A 14 -1.21 -5.39 -14.17
N PHE A 15 -2.44 -5.65 -14.60
CA PHE A 15 -3.09 -4.92 -15.69
C PHE A 15 -4.35 -4.23 -15.18
N LEU A 16 -4.64 -3.06 -15.73
CA LEU A 16 -5.81 -2.26 -15.40
C LEU A 16 -6.73 -2.17 -16.60
N VAL A 17 -8.03 -2.16 -16.34
CA VAL A 17 -9.05 -1.91 -17.36
C VAL A 17 -9.64 -0.54 -17.07
N LEU A 18 -9.27 0.44 -17.87
CA LEU A 18 -9.70 1.82 -17.75
C LEU A 18 -10.92 2.02 -18.65
N GLU A 19 -12.12 2.08 -18.07
CA GLU A 19 -13.34 2.39 -18.81
C GLU A 19 -13.62 3.90 -18.79
N ASP A 20 -14.67 4.33 -18.08
CA ASP A 20 -15.07 5.74 -17.96
C ASP A 20 -14.65 6.36 -16.60
N LYS A 21 -14.24 5.51 -15.66
CA LYS A 21 -13.76 5.89 -14.33
C LYS A 21 -12.24 5.89 -14.26
N SER A 22 -11.70 6.79 -13.44
CA SER A 22 -10.29 6.77 -13.08
C SER A 22 -10.03 5.66 -12.07
N GLU A 23 -9.14 4.74 -12.40
CA GLU A 23 -8.62 3.76 -11.44
C GLU A 23 -7.47 4.39 -10.66
N CYS A 24 -7.52 4.27 -9.34
CA CYS A 24 -6.60 4.97 -8.46
C CYS A 24 -6.02 4.07 -7.38
N PHE A 25 -4.73 4.23 -7.11
CA PHE A 25 -4.00 3.55 -6.05
C PHE A 25 -3.60 4.52 -4.95
N ASN A 26 -3.72 4.07 -3.71
CA ASN A 26 -3.17 4.80 -2.57
C ASN A 26 -1.69 4.47 -2.43
N VAL A 27 -0.86 5.50 -2.46
CA VAL A 27 0.60 5.39 -2.35
C VAL A 27 1.03 6.17 -1.11
N GLU A 28 1.45 5.43 -0.09
CA GLU A 28 1.98 5.99 1.16
C GLU A 28 3.51 5.89 1.13
N GLN A 29 4.16 6.97 0.73
CA GLN A 29 5.62 7.08 0.64
C GLN A 29 6.11 8.29 1.45
N PRO A 30 7.39 8.31 1.89
CA PRO A 30 7.96 9.48 2.57
C PRO A 30 8.08 10.71 1.63
N VAL A 31 8.59 11.81 2.17
CA VAL A 31 8.86 13.04 1.40
C VAL A 31 10.01 12.78 0.42
N GLU A 32 9.95 13.39 -0.77
CA GLU A 32 11.03 13.36 -1.78
C GLU A 32 11.36 11.97 -2.34
N THR A 33 10.46 11.01 -2.17
CA THR A 33 10.59 9.68 -2.76
C THR A 33 10.31 9.75 -4.26
N ARG A 34 11.27 9.25 -5.04
CA ARG A 34 11.14 9.12 -6.50
C ARG A 34 10.47 7.79 -6.83
N MET A 35 9.57 7.83 -7.80
CA MET A 35 8.83 6.67 -8.27
C MET A 35 8.92 6.61 -9.79
N LYS A 36 9.15 5.40 -10.29
CA LYS A 36 9.22 5.10 -11.72
C LYS A 36 8.00 4.27 -12.11
N VAL A 37 7.19 4.81 -13.00
CA VAL A 37 6.01 4.14 -13.54
C VAL A 37 6.31 3.71 -14.97
N ARG A 38 6.54 2.42 -15.18
CA ARG A 38 6.61 1.83 -16.51
C ARG A 38 5.20 1.51 -16.97
N TYR A 39 4.89 1.88 -18.19
CA TYR A 39 3.57 1.64 -18.77
C TYR A 39 3.68 1.04 -20.16
N GLU A 40 2.72 0.19 -20.48
CA GLU A 40 2.51 -0.34 -21.81
C GLU A 40 1.02 -0.25 -22.16
N ILE A 41 0.73 0.40 -23.28
CA ILE A 41 -0.59 0.54 -23.86
C ILE A 41 -0.65 -0.41 -25.06
N PRO A 42 -1.38 -1.53 -25.00
CA PRO A 42 -1.51 -2.43 -26.13
C PRO A 42 -2.12 -1.68 -27.33
N SER A 43 -1.41 -1.66 -28.46
CA SER A 43 -1.97 -1.19 -29.72
C SER A 43 -3.21 -2.00 -30.06
N LEU A 44 -4.34 -1.30 -30.17
CA LEU A 44 -5.55 -1.87 -30.77
C LEU A 44 -5.35 -1.95 -32.29
N GLU A 45 -4.58 -2.92 -32.76
CA GLU A 45 -4.39 -3.22 -34.19
C GLU A 45 -5.70 -3.75 -34.87
N LYS A 46 -6.83 -3.74 -34.16
CA LYS A 46 -8.14 -4.23 -34.64
C LYS A 46 -9.31 -3.27 -34.44
N LEU A 47 -9.05 -1.96 -34.33
CA LEU A 47 -10.11 -0.95 -34.39
C LEU A 47 -9.86 0.02 -35.53
N THR A 48 -10.96 0.44 -36.13
CA THR A 48 -11.08 1.16 -37.40
C THR A 48 -10.30 2.48 -37.43
N PRO A 49 -9.98 3.03 -38.62
CA PRO A 49 -9.03 4.13 -38.80
C PRO A 49 -9.49 5.53 -38.31
N SER A 50 -10.41 5.58 -37.33
CA SER A 50 -10.95 6.82 -36.74
C SER A 50 -10.58 7.02 -35.26
N GLU A 51 -9.71 6.19 -34.66
CA GLU A 51 -9.34 6.22 -33.23
C GLU A 51 -7.83 6.44 -32.98
N THR A 52 -7.20 7.35 -33.72
CA THR A 52 -5.73 7.51 -33.70
C THR A 52 -5.12 8.25 -32.50
N LYS A 53 -5.84 8.47 -31.39
CA LYS A 53 -5.24 8.99 -30.13
C LYS A 53 -6.02 8.52 -28.89
N ASN A 54 -5.91 7.24 -28.57
CA ASN A 54 -6.23 6.75 -27.24
C ASN A 54 -5.01 7.04 -26.34
N GLY A 55 -5.25 7.68 -25.20
CA GLY A 55 -4.18 8.05 -24.27
C GLY A 55 -4.66 7.96 -22.83
N VAL A 56 -3.71 7.76 -21.90
CA VAL A 56 -3.96 7.64 -20.47
C VAL A 56 -3.46 8.91 -19.78
N LYS A 57 -4.35 9.58 -19.05
CA LYS A 57 -3.99 10.68 -18.16
C LYS A 57 -3.56 10.08 -16.83
N VAL A 58 -2.31 10.31 -16.46
CA VAL A 58 -1.74 9.96 -15.16
C VAL A 58 -1.76 11.20 -14.29
N ALA A 59 -2.22 11.07 -13.05
CA ALA A 59 -2.20 12.15 -12.07
C ALA A 59 -1.77 11.64 -10.70
N LEU A 60 -0.87 12.37 -10.06
CA LEU A 60 -0.50 12.19 -8.66
C LEU A 60 -1.13 13.31 -7.85
N THR A 61 -2.08 12.96 -6.98
CA THR A 61 -2.87 13.90 -6.19
C THR A 61 -2.69 13.61 -4.71
N ASP A 62 -2.61 14.64 -3.88
CA ASP A 62 -2.70 14.47 -2.43
C ASP A 62 -4.14 14.13 -2.04
N ARG A 63 -4.35 13.03 -1.31
CA ARG A 63 -5.69 12.61 -0.88
C ARG A 63 -6.33 13.61 0.08
N ARG A 64 -5.53 14.37 0.84
CA ARG A 64 -6.05 15.25 1.90
C ARG A 64 -6.43 16.62 1.39
N SER A 65 -5.64 17.19 0.49
CA SER A 65 -5.82 18.55 -0.02
C SER A 65 -6.38 18.59 -1.45
N GLU A 66 -6.53 17.43 -2.09
CA GLU A 66 -6.93 17.27 -3.49
C GLU A 66 -6.04 18.03 -4.50
N THR A 67 -4.85 18.46 -4.06
CA THR A 67 -3.90 19.15 -4.93
C THR A 67 -3.20 18.16 -5.85
N VAL A 68 -3.18 18.47 -7.15
CA VAL A 68 -2.49 17.66 -8.16
C VAL A 68 -1.03 18.12 -8.23
N PHE A 69 -0.09 17.26 -7.83
CA PHE A 69 1.35 17.55 -7.89
C PHE A 69 1.95 17.27 -9.26
N PHE A 70 1.46 16.24 -9.93
CA PHE A 70 1.91 15.85 -11.25
C PHE A 70 0.73 15.41 -12.09
N SER A 71 0.63 15.90 -13.32
CA SER A 71 -0.32 15.35 -14.28
C SER A 71 0.27 15.37 -15.68
N LYS A 72 0.24 14.22 -16.34
CA LYS A 72 0.72 14.06 -17.72
C LYS A 72 -0.21 13.12 -18.48
N THR A 73 -0.54 13.49 -19.71
CA THR A 73 -1.27 12.62 -20.62
C THR A 73 -0.27 11.91 -21.52
N ILE A 74 -0.39 10.59 -21.57
CA ILE A 74 0.49 9.69 -22.30
C ILE A 74 -0.31 9.09 -23.44
N ALA A 75 0.25 9.08 -24.64
CA ALA A 75 -0.35 8.44 -25.81
C ALA A 75 0.61 7.46 -26.51
N ASP A 76 1.82 7.30 -25.96
CA ASP A 76 2.83 6.40 -26.51
C ASP A 76 2.52 4.94 -26.14
N HIS A 77 2.90 4.01 -27.00
CA HIS A 77 2.63 2.58 -26.82
C HIS A 77 3.35 1.99 -25.60
N ALA A 78 4.56 2.47 -25.30
CA ALA A 78 5.30 2.07 -24.12
C ALA A 78 6.21 3.21 -23.69
N GLY A 79 6.50 3.30 -22.39
CA GLY A 79 7.42 4.29 -21.86
C GLY A 79 7.53 4.25 -20.35
N GLU A 80 8.28 5.22 -19.83
CA GLU A 80 8.55 5.36 -18.40
C GLU A 80 8.23 6.78 -17.96
N LEU A 81 7.63 6.90 -16.78
CA LEU A 81 7.31 8.16 -16.13
C LEU A 81 8.01 8.26 -14.80
N GLU A 82 8.62 9.41 -14.53
CA GLU A 82 9.24 9.71 -13.25
C GLU A 82 8.35 10.68 -12.48
N LEU A 83 8.02 10.31 -11.24
CA LEU A 83 7.23 11.09 -10.32
C LEU A 83 7.99 11.26 -9.01
N VAL A 84 7.74 12.37 -8.31
CA VAL A 84 8.35 12.65 -7.01
C VAL A 84 7.27 13.04 -6.01
N THR A 85 7.28 12.43 -4.83
CA THR A 85 6.39 12.82 -3.72
C THR A 85 6.86 14.13 -3.10
N GLN A 86 5.94 15.08 -2.89
CA GLN A 86 6.27 16.38 -2.30
C GLN A 86 5.96 16.47 -0.80
N ALA A 87 5.13 15.57 -0.27
CA ALA A 87 4.70 15.59 1.14
C ALA A 87 4.64 14.18 1.74
N ALA A 88 4.80 14.02 3.05
CA ALA A 88 4.57 12.74 3.73
C ALA A 88 3.07 12.51 3.97
N SER A 89 2.26 12.61 2.91
CA SER A 89 0.81 12.41 2.95
C SER A 89 0.41 11.17 2.14
N PRO A 90 -0.77 10.59 2.40
CA PRO A 90 -1.31 9.56 1.53
C PRO A 90 -1.59 10.19 0.17
N HIS A 91 -0.79 9.83 -0.83
CA HIS A 91 -1.03 10.24 -2.20
C HIS A 91 -1.95 9.25 -2.90
N GLN A 92 -2.62 9.72 -3.94
CA GLN A 92 -3.46 8.94 -4.81
C GLN A 92 -2.91 9.05 -6.23
N LEU A 93 -2.44 7.93 -6.77
CA LEU A 93 -1.96 7.81 -8.14
C LEU A 93 -3.11 7.30 -9.00
N CYS A 94 -3.62 8.14 -9.90
CA CYS A 94 -4.79 7.87 -10.71
C CYS A 94 -4.45 7.77 -12.20
N PHE A 95 -5.11 6.81 -12.86
CA PHE A 95 -5.04 6.57 -14.29
C PHE A 95 -6.43 6.76 -14.88
N LYS A 96 -6.55 7.57 -15.93
CA LYS A 96 -7.82 7.80 -16.63
C LYS A 96 -7.65 7.68 -18.13
N ALA A 97 -8.43 6.81 -18.76
CA ALA A 97 -8.48 6.75 -20.22
C ALA A 97 -9.11 8.04 -20.78
N THR A 98 -8.52 8.56 -21.86
CA THR A 98 -9.03 9.76 -22.55
C THR A 98 -10.22 9.40 -23.44
N ARG A 99 -10.22 8.20 -24.02
CA ARG A 99 -11.29 7.68 -24.89
C ARG A 99 -11.39 6.16 -24.79
N GLY A 100 -12.60 5.68 -24.57
CA GLY A 100 -12.96 4.26 -24.64
C GLY A 100 -12.35 3.38 -23.55
N PRO A 101 -12.83 2.12 -23.45
CA PRO A 101 -12.23 1.13 -22.57
C PRO A 101 -10.84 0.75 -23.08
N LEU A 102 -9.82 0.90 -22.23
CA LEU A 102 -8.43 0.62 -22.55
C LEU A 102 -7.83 -0.32 -21.51
N ARG A 103 -7.17 -1.39 -21.97
CA ARG A 103 -6.30 -2.20 -21.12
C ARG A 103 -4.96 -1.47 -20.97
N PHE A 104 -4.49 -1.33 -19.75
CA PHE A 104 -3.28 -0.57 -19.42
C PHE A 104 -2.40 -1.43 -18.51
N ASP A 105 -1.23 -1.82 -19.01
CA ASP A 105 -0.24 -2.56 -18.24
C ASP A 105 0.66 -1.57 -17.52
N ILE A 106 0.84 -1.78 -16.21
CA ILE A 106 1.57 -0.88 -15.34
C ILE A 106 2.49 -1.64 -14.40
N ASP A 107 3.70 -1.10 -14.25
CA ASP A 107 4.67 -1.52 -13.26
C ASP A 107 5.20 -0.28 -12.54
N ILE A 108 5.22 -0.33 -11.20
CA ILE A 108 5.57 0.82 -10.35
C ILE A 108 6.75 0.39 -9.48
N ASP A 109 7.90 1.00 -9.75
CA ASP A 109 9.06 0.89 -8.88
C ASP A 109 9.23 2.16 -8.05
N VAL A 110 9.72 1.98 -6.83
CA VAL A 110 10.11 3.06 -5.94
C VAL A 110 11.64 3.09 -5.89
N GLY A 111 12.23 4.28 -6.01
CA GLY A 111 13.68 4.48 -5.98
C GLY A 111 14.22 5.28 -7.18
N PHE A 112 15.54 5.26 -7.34
CA PHE A 112 16.24 6.02 -8.37
C PHE A 112 16.24 5.31 -9.74
N PRO A 113 15.99 6.03 -10.85
CA PRO A 113 16.07 5.44 -12.18
C PRO A 113 17.53 5.20 -12.59
N ASP A 114 17.80 4.12 -13.33
CA ASP A 114 19.16 3.75 -13.76
C ASP A 114 19.89 4.89 -14.50
N LYS A 115 19.15 5.67 -15.29
CA LYS A 115 19.68 6.80 -16.08
C LYS A 115 20.21 7.95 -15.23
N TYR A 116 19.70 8.14 -14.02
CA TYR A 116 20.13 9.24 -13.13
C TYR A 116 21.62 9.16 -12.81
N TYR A 117 22.13 7.95 -12.55
CA TYR A 117 23.54 7.75 -12.24
C TYR A 117 24.45 7.86 -13.48
N ASP A 118 23.94 7.48 -14.66
CA ASP A 118 24.67 7.61 -15.92
C ASP A 118 24.87 9.08 -16.29
N ASP A 119 23.83 9.91 -16.14
CA ASP A 119 23.90 11.36 -16.36
C ASP A 119 24.85 12.04 -15.36
N LEU A 120 24.81 11.66 -14.08
CA LEU A 120 25.74 12.13 -13.05
C LEU A 120 27.20 11.82 -13.37
N VAL A 121 27.49 10.63 -13.91
CA VAL A 121 28.84 10.25 -14.35
C VAL A 121 29.30 11.12 -15.51
N ALA A 122 28.41 11.38 -16.48
CA ALA A 122 28.70 12.21 -17.64
C ALA A 122 28.98 13.67 -17.25
N ASP A 123 28.16 14.25 -16.37
CA ASP A 123 28.26 15.65 -15.95
C ASP A 123 29.48 15.92 -15.06
N HIS A 124 29.82 14.99 -14.16
CA HIS A 124 30.88 15.20 -13.17
C HIS A 124 32.21 14.50 -13.48
N LYS A 125 32.31 13.73 -14.58
CA LYS A 125 33.49 12.90 -14.92
C LYS A 125 33.98 12.06 -13.74
N MET A 126 33.05 11.41 -13.04
CA MET A 126 33.35 10.64 -11.84
C MET A 126 33.98 9.28 -12.20
N ASP A 127 34.91 8.82 -11.38
CA ASP A 127 35.46 7.46 -11.50
C ASP A 127 34.45 6.41 -11.00
N LYS A 128 34.59 5.17 -11.45
CA LYS A 128 33.63 4.08 -11.14
C LYS A 128 33.45 3.83 -9.65
N LEU A 129 34.51 4.00 -8.85
CA LEU A 129 34.43 3.85 -7.39
C LEU A 129 33.68 5.01 -6.72
N GLN A 130 33.81 6.23 -7.25
CA GLN A 130 33.15 7.40 -6.67
C GLN A 130 31.63 7.32 -6.85
N ILE A 131 31.16 6.90 -8.02
CA ILE A 131 29.71 6.76 -8.27
C ILE A 131 29.07 5.67 -7.40
N GLU A 132 29.80 4.59 -7.10
CA GLU A 132 29.29 3.51 -6.24
C GLU A 132 29.10 3.97 -4.79
N VAL A 133 30.01 4.80 -4.26
CA VAL A 133 29.86 5.41 -2.93
C VAL A 133 28.66 6.36 -2.90
N VAL A 134 28.45 7.15 -3.96
CA VAL A 134 27.28 8.05 -4.07
C VAL A 134 25.99 7.24 -4.09
N LYS A 135 25.92 6.18 -4.92
CA LYS A 135 24.78 5.26 -4.97
C LYS A 135 24.42 4.70 -3.60
N LEU A 136 25.43 4.18 -2.88
CA LEU A 136 25.23 3.61 -1.55
C LEU A 136 24.75 4.67 -0.54
N ASN A 137 25.27 5.89 -0.62
CA ASN A 137 24.84 6.98 0.25
C ASN A 137 23.40 7.40 -0.02
N ASP A 138 22.99 7.48 -1.28
CA ASP A 138 21.62 7.80 -1.68
C ASP A 138 20.65 6.70 -1.23
N GLU A 139 21.02 5.42 -1.40
CA GLU A 139 20.24 4.27 -0.93
C GLU A 139 20.09 4.26 0.60
N LEU A 140 21.17 4.56 1.34
CA LEU A 140 21.11 4.70 2.80
C LEU A 140 20.22 5.86 3.24
N ALA A 141 20.27 7.00 2.56
CA ALA A 141 19.42 8.15 2.87
C ALA A 141 17.93 7.81 2.67
N GLU A 142 17.60 7.08 1.60
CA GLU A 142 16.24 6.59 1.34
C GLU A 142 15.75 5.64 2.44
N ILE A 143 16.58 4.66 2.83
CA ILE A 143 16.26 3.71 3.92
C ILE A 143 16.06 4.44 5.25
N LEU A 144 16.91 5.41 5.58
CA LEU A 144 16.79 6.17 6.83
C LEU A 144 15.50 6.99 6.87
N SER A 145 15.14 7.63 5.75
CA SER A 145 13.89 8.35 5.60
C SER A 145 12.67 7.43 5.79
N GLU A 146 12.71 6.23 5.21
CA GLU A 146 11.67 5.22 5.39
C GLU A 146 11.60 4.73 6.84
N ALA A 147 12.76 4.46 7.47
CA ALA A 147 12.82 4.03 8.86
C ALA A 147 12.24 5.07 9.82
N ASP A 148 12.55 6.35 9.62
CA ASP A 148 11.97 7.45 10.41
C ASP A 148 10.46 7.57 10.20
N TYR A 149 9.99 7.41 8.96
CA TYR A 149 8.57 7.36 8.63
C TYR A 149 7.85 6.19 9.31
N MET A 150 8.45 4.99 9.30
CA MET A 150 7.92 3.81 9.98
C MET A 150 7.90 3.98 11.49
N LYS A 151 8.92 4.61 12.08
CA LYS A 151 9.00 4.89 13.51
C LYS A 151 7.84 5.77 13.99
N ASP A 152 7.50 6.85 13.27
CA ASP A 152 6.36 7.70 13.64
C ASP A 152 5.02 6.93 13.59
N LYS A 153 4.86 6.05 12.59
CA LYS A 153 3.69 5.16 12.52
C LYS A 153 3.67 4.17 13.68
N GLU A 154 4.80 3.59 14.03
CA GLU A 154 4.95 2.66 15.14
C GLU A 154 4.55 3.32 16.47
N VAL A 155 5.01 4.55 16.73
CA VAL A 155 4.63 5.30 17.95
C VAL A 155 3.11 5.53 18.02
N LYS A 156 2.48 5.85 16.89
CA LYS A 156 1.02 6.01 16.80
C LYS A 156 0.29 4.67 16.98
N PHE A 157 0.85 3.58 16.44
CA PHE A 157 0.33 2.22 16.58
C PHE A 157 0.44 1.74 18.03
N HIS A 158 1.59 1.93 18.68
CA HIS A 158 1.82 1.59 20.09
C HIS A 158 0.79 2.26 21.00
N LYS A 159 0.56 3.57 20.85
CA LYS A 159 -0.47 4.30 21.63
C LYS A 159 -1.90 3.81 21.37
N LYS A 160 -2.18 3.25 20.18
CA LYS A 160 -3.48 2.60 19.91
C LYS A 160 -3.54 1.20 20.54
N SER A 161 -2.47 0.44 20.43
CA SER A 161 -2.34 -0.90 21.01
C SER A 161 -2.54 -0.87 22.53
N GLU A 162 -1.90 0.07 23.24
CA GLU A 162 -2.09 0.25 24.69
C GLU A 162 -3.55 0.47 25.07
N ARG A 163 -4.28 1.31 24.32
CA ARG A 163 -5.70 1.59 24.55
C ARG A 163 -6.61 0.40 24.25
N VAL A 164 -6.35 -0.33 23.16
CA VAL A 164 -7.11 -1.53 22.80
C VAL A 164 -6.86 -2.65 23.81
N ASN A 165 -5.60 -2.81 24.24
CA ASN A 165 -5.21 -3.83 25.21
C ASN A 165 -5.95 -3.64 26.55
N LEU A 166 -6.08 -2.41 27.05
CA LEU A 166 -6.83 -2.13 28.27
C LEU A 166 -8.33 -2.42 28.15
N ALA A 167 -8.93 -2.14 26.99
CA ALA A 167 -10.34 -2.46 26.74
C ALA A 167 -10.59 -3.97 26.66
N ALA A 168 -9.63 -4.73 26.13
CA ALA A 168 -9.72 -6.19 26.01
C ALA A 168 -9.72 -6.90 27.37
N ILE A 169 -9.05 -6.33 28.39
CA ILE A 169 -8.98 -6.90 29.75
C ILE A 169 -10.34 -6.90 30.46
N TRP A 170 -11.28 -6.01 30.10
CA TRP A 170 -12.57 -5.94 30.78
C TRP A 170 -13.50 -7.14 30.45
N TRP A 171 -13.40 -7.69 29.25
CA TRP A 171 -14.22 -8.82 28.80
C TRP A 171 -14.06 -10.09 29.65
N PRO A 172 -12.84 -10.60 29.93
CA PRO A 172 -12.67 -11.77 30.79
C PRO A 172 -13.01 -11.48 32.26
N VAL A 173 -12.81 -10.24 32.74
CA VAL A 173 -13.20 -9.83 34.10
C VAL A 173 -14.72 -9.92 34.28
N LEU A 174 -15.48 -9.41 33.31
CA LEU A 174 -16.94 -9.52 33.30
C LEU A 174 -17.39 -11.00 33.27
N GLN A 175 -16.76 -11.82 32.43
CA GLN A 175 -17.06 -13.24 32.32
C GLN A 175 -16.82 -13.99 33.65
N LEU A 176 -15.70 -13.71 34.32
CA LEU A 176 -15.39 -14.30 35.62
C LEU A 176 -16.41 -13.88 36.69
N ALA A 177 -16.82 -12.61 36.69
CA ALA A 177 -17.84 -12.11 37.61
C ALA A 177 -19.18 -12.85 37.44
N ILE A 178 -19.63 -13.09 36.20
CA ILE A 178 -20.85 -13.84 35.91
C ILE A 178 -20.73 -15.29 36.40
N LEU A 179 -19.58 -15.94 36.22
CA LEU A 179 -19.34 -17.30 36.71
C LEU A 179 -19.41 -17.39 38.24
N VAL A 180 -18.86 -16.42 38.96
CA VAL A 180 -18.94 -16.39 40.43
C VAL A 180 -20.38 -16.18 40.91
N VAL A 181 -21.13 -15.27 40.28
CA VAL A 181 -22.53 -15.01 40.64
C VAL A 181 -23.40 -16.25 40.42
N THR A 182 -23.24 -16.92 39.27
CA THR A 182 -24.01 -18.14 38.96
C THR A 182 -23.63 -19.30 39.88
N ALA A 183 -22.36 -19.45 40.25
CA ALA A 183 -21.91 -20.46 41.22
C ALA A 183 -22.54 -20.25 42.62
N LEU A 184 -22.55 -19.00 43.13
CA LEU A 184 -23.18 -18.67 44.41
C LEU A 184 -24.69 -18.90 44.39
N PHE A 185 -25.34 -18.52 43.29
CA PHE A 185 -26.76 -18.78 43.09
C PHE A 185 -27.07 -20.28 43.05
N GLY A 186 -26.23 -21.06 42.35
CA GLY A 186 -26.31 -22.52 42.29
C GLY A 186 -26.23 -23.16 43.68
N VAL A 187 -25.25 -22.78 44.50
CA VAL A 187 -25.12 -23.30 45.87
C VAL A 187 -26.30 -22.90 46.76
N LYS A 188 -26.79 -21.66 46.65
CA LYS A 188 -27.98 -21.20 47.38
C LYS A 188 -29.22 -22.02 47.03
N ASN A 189 -29.45 -22.26 45.73
CA ASN A 189 -30.60 -23.01 45.26
C ASN A 189 -30.52 -24.49 45.68
N LEU A 190 -29.32 -25.09 45.64
CA LEU A 190 -29.08 -26.43 46.17
C LEU A 190 -29.35 -26.52 47.67
N LYS A 191 -28.86 -25.56 48.48
CA LYS A 191 -29.15 -25.50 49.92
C LYS A 191 -30.64 -25.32 50.20
N HIS A 192 -31.31 -24.45 49.45
CA HIS A 192 -32.76 -24.25 49.57
C HIS A 192 -33.54 -25.52 49.22
N PHE A 193 -33.15 -26.23 48.16
CA PHE A 193 -33.76 -27.51 47.77
C PHE A 193 -33.56 -28.60 48.83
N PHE A 194 -32.36 -28.74 49.39
CA PHE A 194 -32.11 -29.70 50.48
C PHE A 194 -32.84 -29.34 51.78
N SER A 195 -32.97 -28.05 52.10
CA SER A 195 -33.68 -27.60 53.31
C SER A 195 -35.21 -27.71 53.16
N ALA A 196 -35.75 -27.51 51.95
CA ALA A 196 -37.18 -27.69 51.66
C ALA A 196 -37.59 -29.17 51.54
N LYS A 197 -36.63 -30.08 51.34
CA LYS A 197 -36.84 -31.53 51.28
C LYS A 197 -36.38 -32.30 52.52
N SER A 198 -35.89 -31.64 53.59
CA SER A 198 -35.66 -32.33 54.87
C SER A 198 -36.96 -32.48 55.66
N LEU A 199 -37.88 -33.31 55.16
CA LEU A 199 -38.98 -33.94 55.91
C LEU A 199 -39.32 -35.29 55.22
N TYR A 200 -38.46 -36.28 55.43
CA TYR A 200 -38.89 -37.63 55.85
C TYR A 200 -38.26 -37.86 57.22
#